data_AF-A0A7J6WYH6-F1
#
_entry.id   AF-A0A7J6WYH6-F1
#
_cell.length_a   1.000
_cell.length_b   1.000
_cell.length_c   1.000
_cell.angle_alpha   90.00
_cell.angle_beta   90.00
_cell.angle_gamma   90.00
#
_symmetry.space_group_name_H-M   'P 1'
#
loop_
_entity.id
_entity.type
_entity.pdbx_description
1 polymer ?
#
loop_
_entity_poly.entity_id
_entity_poly.type
_entity_poly.pdbx_seq_one_letter_code
_entity_poly.pdbx_strand_id
1 'polypeptide(L)'
;MVQWTCAEKRTFLRQRVEARLAALLMENKDYSEALTILSGLVKEVRRLDDKLLLVDIDLLESKLHFSLRNLPKAKAALTAARTAANAIYVPPAQQGTIDLQSGILHAEEKDYKTAYSYFFEAFEAFNALEDPRAIFSLKYMLLCKIMVNQADDVAGIISSKAGLQYVGVELDAMKAVADAHSKRSLKFFETALRDYKAQLEEDPIVHRHLSSLYDTLLEQNLCRLIEPFSRVEIDYIAELIELPVKHVEKKLSQMILDKKFAGTLDQGAGCLIIFDDPKADAIFPATLETITNMGKVVDSLYLRSAKIMA
;
A
#
# COMPACT_ATOMS: atom_id res chain seq x y z
N MET A 1 29.42 22.55 11.58
CA MET A 1 28.57 23.41 10.73
C MET A 1 27.40 24.03 11.50
N VAL A 2 26.45 23.25 12.05
CA VAL A 2 25.30 23.80 12.81
C VAL A 2 25.72 24.68 13.99
N GLN A 3 26.68 24.21 14.80
CA GLN A 3 27.23 24.99 15.93
C GLN A 3 27.89 26.31 15.48
N TRP A 4 28.54 26.30 14.32
CA TRP A 4 29.18 27.50 13.74
C TRP A 4 28.12 28.50 13.25
N THR A 5 27.04 28.03 12.61
CA THR A 5 25.93 28.91 12.20
C THR A 5 25.19 29.53 13.38
N CYS A 6 25.12 28.83 14.52
CA CYS A 6 24.58 29.38 15.78
C CYS A 6 25.51 30.44 16.37
N ALA A 7 26.82 30.19 16.38
CA ALA A 7 27.82 31.13 16.88
C ALA A 7 27.82 32.44 16.06
N GLU A 8 27.62 32.35 14.75
CA GLU A 8 27.63 33.50 13.84
C GLU A 8 26.25 34.14 13.62
N LYS A 9 25.23 33.70 14.37
CA LYS A 9 23.84 34.22 14.34
C LYS A 9 23.20 34.25 12.94
N ARG A 10 23.60 33.35 12.04
CA ARG A 10 23.04 33.25 10.68
C ARG A 10 21.82 32.32 10.66
N THR A 11 20.65 32.87 11.00
CA THR A 11 19.39 32.11 11.16
C THR A 11 18.94 31.36 9.90
N PHE A 12 18.91 32.01 8.74
CA PHE A 12 18.51 31.37 7.48
C PHE A 12 19.47 30.25 7.05
N LEU A 13 20.78 30.46 7.22
CA LEU A 13 21.77 29.45 6.89
C LEU A 13 21.65 28.24 7.83
N ARG A 14 21.43 28.48 9.13
CA ARG A 14 21.18 27.43 10.11
C ARG A 14 20.01 26.55 9.69
N GLN A 15 18.86 27.13 9.34
CA GLN A 15 17.66 26.37 8.97
C GLN A 15 17.89 25.48 7.75
N ARG A 16 18.60 25.97 6.72
CA ARG A 16 18.95 25.16 5.54
C ARG A 16 19.92 24.03 5.88
N VAL A 17 20.87 24.28 6.77
CA VAL A 17 21.84 23.26 7.23
C VAL A 17 21.15 22.22 8.12
N GLU A 18 20.22 22.62 8.99
CA GLU A 18 19.42 21.73 9.83
C GLU A 18 18.45 20.88 8.99
N ALA A 19 17.82 21.45 7.96
CA ALA A 19 16.99 20.68 7.01
C ALA A 19 17.82 19.64 6.24
N ARG A 20 19.03 20.01 5.80
CA ARG A 20 19.95 19.07 5.15
C ARG A 20 20.49 18.01 6.10
N LEU A 21 20.72 18.36 7.37
CA LEU A 21 21.08 17.40 8.42
C LEU A 21 19.94 16.40 8.65
N ALA A 22 18.69 16.86 8.72
CA ALA A 22 17.54 15.97 8.84
C ALA A 22 17.43 14.98 7.68
N ALA A 23 17.67 15.43 6.44
CA ALA A 23 17.72 14.54 5.28
C ALA A 23 18.81 13.46 5.40
N LEU A 24 20.02 13.82 5.85
CA LEU A 24 21.11 12.87 6.08
C LEU A 24 20.81 11.89 7.23
N LEU A 25 20.19 12.36 8.32
CA LEU A 25 19.77 11.51 9.43
C LEU A 25 18.72 10.48 8.98
N MET A 26 17.82 10.87 8.06
CA MET A 26 16.86 9.95 7.45
C MET A 26 17.54 8.88 6.59
N GLU A 27 18.59 9.23 5.84
CA GLU A 27 19.40 8.25 5.09
C GLU A 27 20.11 7.27 6.02
N ASN A 28 20.60 7.74 7.17
CA ASN A 28 21.21 6.92 8.21
C ASN A 28 20.19 6.12 9.07
N LYS A 29 18.89 6.30 8.84
CA LYS A 29 17.77 5.68 9.59
C LYS A 29 17.62 6.17 11.05
N ASP A 30 18.22 7.30 11.40
CA ASP A 30 18.10 7.94 12.73
C ASP A 30 16.84 8.83 12.79
N TYR A 31 15.67 8.19 12.75
CA TYR A 31 14.38 8.87 12.60
C TYR A 31 13.96 9.73 13.81
N SER A 32 14.43 9.41 15.03
CA SER A 32 14.07 10.13 16.26
C SER A 32 14.70 11.52 16.34
N GLU A 33 15.99 11.61 15.99
CA GLU A 33 16.72 12.88 15.95
C GLU A 33 16.21 13.75 14.79
N ALA A 34 15.99 13.14 13.61
CA ALA A 34 15.41 13.83 12.46
C ALA A 34 14.03 14.43 12.79
N LEU A 35 13.18 13.70 13.53
CA LEU A 35 11.87 14.19 13.94
C LEU A 35 11.96 15.41 14.86
N THR A 36 12.89 15.37 15.81
CA THR A 36 13.08 16.46 16.77
C THR A 36 13.54 17.73 16.07
N ILE A 37 14.48 17.60 15.13
CA ILE A 37 14.98 18.72 14.32
C ILE A 37 13.88 19.28 13.41
N LEU A 38 13.17 18.43 12.66
CA LEU A 38 12.10 18.86 11.74
C LEU A 38 10.93 19.51 12.48
N SER A 39 10.47 18.94 13.60
CA SER A 39 9.38 19.52 14.40
C SER A 39 9.72 20.92 14.97
N GLY A 40 11.00 21.16 15.27
CA GLY A 40 11.50 22.48 15.66
C GLY A 40 11.50 23.45 14.47
N LEU A 41 12.08 23.01 13.35
CA LEU A 41 12.20 23.78 12.11
C LEU A 41 10.84 24.24 11.55
N VAL A 42 9.83 23.35 11.50
CA VAL A 42 8.49 23.69 11.01
C VAL A 42 7.90 24.88 11.78
N LYS A 43 8.03 24.88 13.12
CA LYS A 43 7.50 25.97 13.96
C LYS A 43 8.22 27.29 13.73
N GLU A 44 9.53 27.25 13.48
CA GLU A 44 10.32 28.45 13.22
C GLU A 44 10.07 29.01 11.82
N VAL A 45 10.14 28.17 10.79
CA VAL A 45 10.01 28.59 9.38
C VAL A 45 8.59 29.07 9.09
N ARG A 46 7.57 28.47 9.71
CA ARG A 46 6.18 28.95 9.61
C ARG A 46 5.97 30.35 10.18
N ARG A 47 6.80 30.81 11.12
CA ARG A 47 6.76 32.19 11.64
C ARG A 47 7.43 33.19 10.71
N LEU A 48 8.35 32.73 9.86
CA LEU A 48 9.13 33.58 8.94
C LEU A 48 8.49 33.70 7.55
N ASP A 49 7.46 32.91 7.24
CA ASP A 49 6.75 32.84 5.95
C ASP A 49 7.66 32.59 4.73
N ASP A 50 8.79 31.90 4.93
CA ASP A 50 9.61 31.39 3.83
C ASP A 50 8.97 30.12 3.25
N LYS A 51 8.07 30.33 2.30
CA LYS A 51 7.25 29.26 1.71
C LYS A 51 8.06 28.23 0.92
N LEU A 52 9.17 28.61 0.28
CA LEU A 52 10.01 27.68 -0.48
C LEU A 52 10.69 26.68 0.46
N LEU A 53 11.29 27.18 1.54
CA LEU A 53 11.92 26.34 2.55
C LEU A 53 10.88 25.50 3.32
N LEU A 54 9.68 26.06 3.54
CA LEU A 54 8.59 25.34 4.21
C LEU A 54 8.13 24.11 3.41
N VAL A 55 8.00 24.23 2.08
CA VAL A 55 7.64 23.09 1.22
C VAL A 55 8.68 21.97 1.34
N ASP A 56 9.98 22.28 1.35
CA ASP A 56 11.04 21.29 1.51
C ASP A 56 10.99 20.59 2.86
N ILE A 57 10.76 21.34 3.95
CA ILE A 57 10.69 20.80 5.30
C ILE A 57 9.44 19.92 5.46
N ASP A 58 8.26 20.38 5.02
CA ASP A 58 7.01 19.64 5.13
C ASP A 58 7.06 18.34 4.29
N LEU A 59 7.74 18.36 3.13
CA LEU A 59 7.97 17.18 2.31
C LEU A 59 8.91 16.18 2.99
N LEU A 60 9.98 16.64 3.63
CA LEU A 60 10.86 15.80 4.45
C LEU A 60 10.12 15.21 5.65
N GLU A 61 9.28 16.00 6.32
CA GLU A 61 8.44 15.55 7.43
C GLU A 61 7.45 14.46 6.99
N SER A 62 6.84 14.61 5.81
CA SER A 62 5.98 13.58 5.22
C SER A 62 6.74 12.27 4.99
N LYS A 63 7.94 12.32 4.41
CA LYS A 63 8.80 11.14 4.17
C LYS A 63 9.26 10.48 5.48
N LEU A 64 9.56 11.28 6.50
CA LEU A 64 9.94 10.79 7.82
C LEU A 64 8.78 10.05 8.49
N HIS A 65 7.59 10.66 8.52
CA HIS A 65 6.41 10.02 9.09
C HIS A 65 6.00 8.77 8.34
N PHE A 66 6.19 8.74 7.02
CA PHE A 66 6.01 7.54 6.21
C PHE A 66 6.96 6.41 6.65
N SER A 67 8.24 6.73 6.84
CA SER A 67 9.26 5.78 7.31
C SER A 67 8.94 5.24 8.71
N LEU A 68 8.36 6.08 9.58
CA LEU A 68 7.86 5.72 10.90
C LEU A 68 6.48 5.01 10.91
N ARG A 69 5.92 4.69 9.74
CA ARG A 69 4.58 4.06 9.59
C ARG A 69 3.41 4.88 10.15
N ASN A 70 3.56 6.19 10.25
CA ASN A 70 2.50 7.10 10.65
C ASN A 70 1.84 7.76 9.43
N LEU A 71 0.96 7.02 8.75
CA LEU A 71 0.28 7.47 7.53
C LEU A 71 -0.57 8.75 7.74
N PRO A 72 -1.37 8.88 8.82
CA PRO A 72 -2.19 10.09 9.01
C PRO A 72 -1.34 11.37 9.12
N LYS A 73 -0.21 11.31 9.85
CA LYS A 73 0.70 12.46 9.97
C LYS A 73 1.47 12.73 8.68
N ALA A 74 1.90 11.68 7.97
CA ALA A 74 2.57 11.83 6.68
C ALA A 74 1.67 12.54 5.65
N LYS A 75 0.37 12.21 5.65
CA LYS A 75 -0.65 12.85 4.80
C LYS A 75 -0.90 14.30 5.19
N ALA A 76 -1.01 14.59 6.49
CA ALA A 76 -1.18 15.95 6.99
C ALA A 76 0.00 16.86 6.59
N ALA A 77 1.24 16.38 6.74
CA ALA A 77 2.45 17.09 6.31
C ALA A 77 2.47 17.29 4.78
N LEU A 78 2.09 16.28 3.99
CA LEU A 78 1.99 16.44 2.53
C LEU A 78 0.91 17.46 2.12
N THR A 79 -0.25 17.49 2.79
CA THR A 79 -1.29 18.49 2.53
C THR A 79 -0.79 19.92 2.82
N ALA A 80 -0.01 20.09 3.89
CA ALA A 80 0.65 21.34 4.19
C ALA A 80 1.65 21.73 3.09
N ALA A 81 2.52 20.80 2.66
CA ALA A 81 3.47 21.00 1.57
C ALA A 81 2.76 21.41 0.27
N ARG A 82 1.65 20.75 -0.11
CA ARG A 82 0.88 21.09 -1.32
C ARG A 82 0.22 22.46 -1.24
N THR A 83 -0.29 22.83 -0.07
CA THR A 83 -0.93 24.15 0.13
C THR A 83 0.11 25.26 0.05
N ALA A 84 1.30 25.05 0.62
CA ALA A 84 2.42 25.97 0.50
C ALA A 84 2.93 26.05 -0.95
N ALA A 85 3.03 24.91 -1.63
CA ALA A 85 3.44 24.82 -3.03
C ALA A 85 2.48 25.56 -3.96
N ASN A 86 1.16 25.41 -3.80
CA ASN A 86 0.16 26.12 -4.62
C ASN A 86 0.19 27.64 -4.44
N ALA A 87 0.72 28.13 -3.31
CA ALA A 87 0.82 29.55 -3.03
C ALA A 87 2.05 30.22 -3.68
N ILE A 88 2.94 29.44 -4.29
CA ILE A 88 4.18 29.90 -4.91
C ILE A 88 4.40 29.19 -6.25
N TYR A 89 5.36 29.67 -7.04
CA TYR A 89 5.84 28.92 -8.19
C TYR A 89 6.95 27.97 -7.76
N VAL A 90 6.65 26.68 -7.70
CA VAL A 90 7.61 25.62 -7.32
C VAL A 90 8.35 25.12 -8.57
N PRO A 91 9.68 24.92 -8.52
CA PRO A 91 10.41 24.32 -9.63
C PRO A 91 9.87 22.93 -10.01
N PRO A 92 9.88 22.55 -11.30
CA PRO A 92 9.34 21.25 -11.76
C PRO A 92 9.93 20.04 -11.03
N ALA A 93 11.22 20.09 -10.67
CA ALA A 93 11.88 19.01 -9.92
C ALA A 93 11.29 18.79 -8.52
N GLN A 94 10.92 19.88 -7.84
CA GLN A 94 10.36 19.83 -6.49
C GLN A 94 8.87 19.45 -6.57
N GLN A 95 8.15 19.97 -7.56
CA GLN A 95 6.78 19.55 -7.86
C GLN A 95 6.69 18.03 -8.12
N GLY A 96 7.55 17.49 -9.00
CA GLY A 96 7.61 16.05 -9.24
C GLY A 96 7.94 15.23 -7.98
N THR A 97 8.67 15.79 -7.01
CA THR A 97 8.95 15.12 -5.73
C THR A 97 7.72 15.12 -4.80
N ILE A 98 6.91 16.18 -4.85
CA ILE A 98 5.61 16.25 -4.13
C ILE A 98 4.63 15.24 -4.73
N ASP A 99 4.56 15.14 -6.05
CA ASP A 99 3.66 14.22 -6.75
C ASP A 99 4.10 12.76 -6.53
N LEU A 100 5.41 12.48 -6.55
CA LEU A 100 5.95 11.16 -6.19
C LEU A 100 5.55 10.75 -4.77
N GLN A 101 5.72 11.65 -3.79
CA GLN A 101 5.31 11.37 -2.40
C GLN A 101 3.79 11.21 -2.27
N SER A 102 3.01 11.96 -3.05
CA SER A 102 1.56 11.82 -3.14
C SER A 102 1.18 10.44 -3.65
N GLY A 103 1.81 9.97 -4.72
CA GLY A 103 1.59 8.62 -5.26
C GLY A 103 1.90 7.53 -4.24
N ILE A 104 3.01 7.63 -3.51
CA ILE A 104 3.41 6.64 -2.49
C ILE A 104 2.35 6.54 -1.38
N LEU A 105 1.84 7.67 -0.89
CA LEU A 105 0.82 7.66 0.17
C LEU A 105 -0.52 7.09 -0.31
N HIS A 106 -0.95 7.40 -1.53
CA HIS A 106 -2.19 6.83 -2.09
C HIS A 106 -2.03 5.32 -2.39
N ALA A 107 -0.85 4.87 -2.80
CA ALA A 107 -0.55 3.46 -3.00
C ALA A 107 -0.66 2.67 -1.68
N GLU A 108 -0.17 3.19 -0.55
CA GLU A 108 -0.35 2.55 0.77
C GLU A 108 -1.82 2.52 1.21
N GLU A 109 -2.64 3.51 0.82
CA GLU A 109 -4.09 3.49 1.04
C GLU A 109 -4.84 2.53 0.09
N LYS A 110 -4.12 1.80 -0.77
CA LYS A 110 -4.64 0.91 -1.82
C LYS A 110 -5.44 1.61 -2.93
N ASP A 111 -5.35 2.95 -3.02
CA ASP A 111 -5.89 3.70 -4.15
C ASP A 111 -4.84 3.81 -5.27
N TYR A 112 -4.64 2.70 -5.96
CA TYR A 112 -3.64 2.59 -7.02
C TYR A 112 -4.00 3.38 -8.29
N LYS A 113 -5.28 3.72 -8.51
CA LYS A 113 -5.71 4.50 -9.68
C LYS A 113 -5.28 5.95 -9.53
N THR A 114 -5.56 6.54 -8.38
CA THR A 114 -5.11 7.90 -8.06
C THR A 114 -3.59 7.97 -7.94
N ALA A 115 -2.96 6.96 -7.32
CA ALA A 115 -1.51 6.87 -7.22
C ALA A 115 -0.84 6.87 -8.60
N TYR A 116 -1.38 6.13 -9.57
CA TYR A 116 -0.87 6.09 -10.94
C TYR A 116 -0.85 7.49 -11.58
N SER A 117 -1.92 8.28 -11.44
CA SER A 117 -1.98 9.64 -11.97
C SER A 117 -0.88 10.53 -11.39
N TYR A 118 -0.67 10.49 -10.08
CA TYR A 118 0.41 11.25 -9.43
C TYR A 118 1.80 10.77 -9.87
N PHE A 119 2.01 9.46 -10.02
CA PHE A 119 3.28 8.94 -10.51
C PHE A 119 3.55 9.32 -11.98
N PHE A 120 2.50 9.40 -12.81
CA PHE A 120 2.61 9.85 -14.19
C PHE A 120 3.03 11.32 -14.27
N GLU A 121 2.39 12.21 -13.51
CA GLU A 121 2.79 13.63 -13.42
C GLU A 121 4.23 13.78 -12.91
N ALA A 122 4.62 13.01 -11.89
CA ALA A 122 5.99 12.98 -11.39
C ALA A 122 6.98 12.48 -12.45
N PHE A 123 6.60 11.46 -13.24
CA PHE A 123 7.43 10.94 -14.32
C PHE A 123 7.63 11.97 -15.43
N GLU A 124 6.58 12.67 -15.88
CA GLU A 124 6.72 13.72 -16.89
C GLU A 124 7.64 14.85 -16.41
N ALA A 125 7.48 15.27 -15.16
CA ALA A 125 8.33 16.30 -14.55
C ALA A 125 9.81 15.90 -14.48
N PHE A 126 10.11 14.65 -14.07
CA PHE A 126 11.49 14.17 -14.01
C PHE A 126 12.08 13.83 -15.38
N ASN A 127 11.28 13.32 -16.30
CA ASN A 127 11.71 13.01 -17.65
C ASN A 127 12.09 14.28 -18.44
N ALA A 128 11.32 15.36 -18.29
CA ALA A 128 11.65 16.65 -18.89
C ALA A 128 12.98 17.24 -18.36
N LEU A 129 13.42 16.80 -17.18
CA LEU A 129 14.67 17.23 -16.54
C LEU A 129 15.80 16.20 -16.69
N GLU A 130 15.56 15.08 -17.37
CA GLU A 130 16.50 13.94 -17.49
C GLU A 130 17.04 13.46 -16.14
N ASP A 131 16.21 13.54 -15.09
CA ASP A 131 16.57 13.14 -13.73
C ASP A 131 16.52 11.61 -13.58
N PRO A 132 17.54 10.95 -13.00
CA PRO A 132 17.52 9.51 -12.71
C PRO A 132 16.29 9.04 -11.92
N ARG A 133 15.65 9.94 -11.16
CA ARG A 133 14.41 9.67 -10.42
C ARG A 133 13.22 9.29 -11.31
N ALA A 134 13.27 9.61 -12.61
CA ALA A 134 12.25 9.19 -13.57
C ALA A 134 12.08 7.65 -13.62
N ILE A 135 13.17 6.89 -13.46
CA ILE A 135 13.14 5.42 -13.46
C ILE A 135 12.30 4.89 -12.30
N PHE A 136 12.45 5.48 -11.10
CA PHE A 136 11.66 5.09 -9.93
C PHE A 136 10.18 5.44 -10.09
N SER A 137 9.85 6.61 -10.63
CA SER A 137 8.46 6.97 -10.94
C SER A 137 7.84 5.98 -11.92
N LEU A 138 8.56 5.62 -13.00
CA LEU A 138 8.10 4.65 -13.99
C LEU A 138 7.87 3.26 -13.36
N LYS A 139 8.80 2.81 -12.51
CA LYS A 139 8.67 1.55 -11.76
C LYS A 139 7.41 1.55 -10.89
N TYR A 140 7.12 2.62 -10.17
CA TYR A 140 5.90 2.73 -9.35
C TYR A 140 4.62 2.82 -10.20
N MET A 141 4.65 3.46 -11.37
CA MET A 141 3.52 3.45 -12.31
C MET A 141 3.19 2.01 -12.75
N LEU A 142 4.21 1.24 -13.15
CA LEU A 142 4.03 -0.16 -13.55
C LEU A 142 3.50 -0.99 -12.38
N LEU A 143 4.01 -0.76 -11.16
CA LEU A 143 3.52 -1.43 -9.96
C LEU A 143 2.04 -1.17 -9.75
N CYS A 144 1.58 0.09 -9.82
CA CYS A 144 0.17 0.44 -9.71
C CYS A 144 -0.68 -0.29 -10.75
N LYS A 145 -0.22 -0.38 -12.01
CA LYS A 145 -0.93 -1.11 -13.07
C LYS A 145 -1.07 -2.61 -12.79
N ILE A 146 -0.01 -3.23 -12.29
CA ILE A 146 -0.05 -4.63 -11.84
C ILE A 146 -1.05 -4.81 -10.69
N MET A 147 -1.01 -3.92 -9.69
CA MET A 147 -1.91 -3.97 -8.52
C MET A 147 -3.40 -3.75 -8.88
N VAL A 148 -3.71 -3.06 -9.98
CA VAL A 148 -5.08 -2.85 -10.49
C VAL A 148 -5.55 -4.03 -11.36
N ASN A 149 -4.78 -5.12 -11.43
CA ASN A 149 -5.01 -6.26 -12.33
C ASN A 149 -4.99 -5.90 -13.82
N GLN A 150 -4.29 -4.82 -14.20
CA GLN A 150 -4.10 -4.40 -15.60
C GLN A 150 -2.66 -4.69 -16.03
N ALA A 151 -2.24 -5.94 -15.91
CA ALA A 151 -0.87 -6.37 -16.24
C ALA A 151 -0.58 -6.26 -17.75
N ASP A 152 -1.59 -6.35 -18.61
CA ASP A 152 -1.42 -6.28 -20.07
C ASP A 152 -1.00 -4.87 -20.55
N ASP A 153 -1.41 -3.82 -19.82
CA ASP A 153 -1.01 -2.42 -20.11
C ASP A 153 0.49 -2.19 -19.87
N VAL A 154 1.12 -2.99 -19.01
CA VAL A 154 2.54 -2.83 -18.61
C VAL A 154 3.45 -2.98 -19.83
N ALA A 155 3.22 -3.99 -20.67
CA ALA A 155 3.99 -4.21 -21.88
C ALA A 155 3.86 -3.02 -22.86
N GLY A 156 2.66 -2.46 -22.97
CA GLY A 156 2.39 -1.26 -23.76
C GLY A 156 3.16 -0.03 -23.25
N ILE A 157 3.16 0.19 -21.94
CA ILE A 157 3.87 1.32 -21.30
C ILE A 157 5.38 1.18 -21.50
N ILE A 158 5.96 -0.01 -21.34
CA ILE A 158 7.39 -0.25 -21.56
C ILE A 158 7.77 -0.01 -23.02
N SER A 159 6.92 -0.44 -23.96
CA SER A 159 7.15 -0.24 -25.40
C SER A 159 6.95 1.19 -25.89
N SER A 160 6.45 2.09 -25.04
CA SER A 160 6.24 3.49 -25.37
C SER A 160 7.57 4.23 -25.58
N LYS A 161 7.55 5.36 -26.31
CA LYS A 161 8.74 6.19 -26.57
C LYS A 161 9.48 6.59 -25.30
N ALA A 162 8.75 6.87 -24.21
CA ALA A 162 9.32 7.24 -22.92
C ALA A 162 9.87 6.02 -22.16
N GLY A 163 9.21 4.85 -22.26
CA GLY A 163 9.71 3.60 -21.68
C GLY A 163 10.99 3.09 -22.37
N LEU A 164 11.09 3.25 -23.68
CA LEU A 164 12.27 2.88 -24.47
C LEU A 164 13.52 3.69 -24.10
N GLN A 165 13.36 4.89 -23.55
CA GLN A 165 14.47 5.73 -23.11
C GLN A 165 15.12 5.23 -21.80
N TYR A 166 14.34 4.54 -20.97
CA TYR A 166 14.77 4.06 -19.65
C TYR A 166 14.79 2.52 -19.56
N VAL A 167 15.07 1.85 -20.67
CA VAL A 167 15.20 0.38 -20.69
C VAL A 167 16.36 -0.03 -19.79
N GLY A 168 16.04 -0.87 -18.81
CA GLY A 168 16.97 -1.32 -17.79
C GLY A 168 16.41 -2.50 -17.00
N VAL A 169 17.22 -3.00 -16.07
CA VAL A 169 16.91 -4.17 -15.26
C VAL A 169 15.65 -3.95 -14.40
N GLU A 170 15.38 -2.70 -14.02
CA GLU A 170 14.20 -2.29 -13.28
C GLU A 170 12.91 -2.53 -14.05
N LEU A 171 12.89 -2.26 -15.36
CA LEU A 171 11.72 -2.49 -16.21
C LEU A 171 11.55 -3.97 -16.55
N ASP A 172 12.64 -4.69 -16.77
CA ASP A 172 12.61 -6.13 -17.02
C ASP A 172 12.07 -6.89 -15.80
N ALA A 173 12.46 -6.47 -14.58
CA ALA A 173 11.90 -6.99 -13.34
C ALA A 173 10.37 -6.79 -13.27
N MET A 174 9.90 -5.57 -13.53
CA MET A 174 8.46 -5.27 -13.51
C MET A 174 7.69 -6.00 -14.61
N LYS A 175 8.30 -6.19 -15.78
CA LYS A 175 7.75 -6.99 -16.87
C LYS A 175 7.62 -8.46 -16.48
N ALA A 176 8.66 -9.06 -15.89
CA ALA A 176 8.62 -10.45 -15.42
C ALA A 176 7.52 -10.66 -14.36
N VAL A 177 7.36 -9.70 -13.44
CA VAL A 177 6.28 -9.71 -12.44
C VAL A 177 4.91 -9.57 -13.11
N ALA A 178 4.75 -8.68 -14.08
CA ALA A 178 3.50 -8.50 -14.83
C ALA A 178 3.14 -9.76 -15.63
N ASP A 179 4.11 -10.38 -16.30
CA ASP A 179 3.93 -11.63 -17.05
C ASP A 179 3.51 -12.79 -16.13
N ALA A 180 4.15 -12.89 -14.95
CA ALA A 180 3.80 -13.89 -13.94
C ALA A 180 2.37 -13.66 -13.40
N HIS A 181 1.99 -12.40 -13.19
CA HIS A 181 0.65 -12.03 -12.76
C HIS A 181 -0.42 -12.32 -13.82
N SER A 182 -0.17 -11.95 -15.09
CA SER A 182 -1.09 -12.22 -16.22
C SER A 182 -1.30 -13.73 -16.42
N LYS A 183 -0.23 -14.52 -16.33
CA LYS A 183 -0.30 -16.00 -16.40
C LYS A 183 -0.82 -16.66 -15.11
N ARG A 184 -1.06 -15.88 -14.05
CA ARG A 184 -1.49 -16.33 -12.72
C ARG A 184 -0.64 -17.47 -12.13
N SER A 185 0.67 -17.44 -12.38
CA SER A 185 1.57 -18.52 -11.98
C SER A 185 2.49 -18.07 -10.85
N LEU A 186 2.34 -18.69 -9.68
CA LEU A 186 3.21 -18.44 -8.53
C LEU A 186 4.66 -18.79 -8.82
N LYS A 187 4.91 -19.87 -9.57
CA LYS A 187 6.27 -20.31 -9.90
C LYS A 187 7.08 -19.27 -10.67
N PHE A 188 6.46 -18.65 -11.68
CA PHE A 188 7.09 -17.55 -12.41
C PHE A 188 7.29 -16.32 -11.53
N PHE A 189 6.35 -16.06 -10.61
CA PHE A 189 6.44 -14.94 -9.67
C PHE A 189 7.60 -15.12 -8.67
N GLU A 190 7.75 -16.31 -8.07
CA GLU A 190 8.87 -16.63 -7.18
C GLU A 190 10.22 -16.59 -7.90
N THR A 191 10.26 -17.07 -9.15
CA THR A 191 11.46 -17.00 -9.99
C THR A 191 11.83 -15.54 -10.25
N ALA A 192 10.86 -14.68 -10.60
CA ALA A 192 11.09 -13.26 -10.81
C ALA A 192 11.57 -12.54 -9.52
N LEU A 193 10.99 -12.89 -8.35
CA LEU A 193 11.45 -12.35 -7.07
C LEU A 193 12.90 -12.76 -6.74
N ARG A 194 13.29 -13.99 -7.06
CA ARG A 194 14.65 -14.49 -6.80
C ARG A 194 15.67 -13.86 -7.75
N ASP A 195 15.34 -13.77 -9.02
CA ASP A 195 16.26 -13.31 -10.05
C ASP A 195 16.47 -11.78 -9.98
N TYR A 196 15.43 -11.02 -9.61
CA TYR A 196 15.46 -9.55 -9.48
C TYR A 196 15.42 -9.07 -8.03
N LYS A 197 16.06 -9.81 -7.11
CA LYS A 197 16.05 -9.53 -5.67
C LYS A 197 16.48 -8.10 -5.33
N ALA A 198 17.55 -7.60 -5.96
CA ALA A 198 18.06 -6.25 -5.71
C ALA A 198 17.03 -5.17 -6.06
N GLN A 199 16.32 -5.33 -7.18
CA GLN A 199 15.36 -4.34 -7.65
C GLN A 199 14.01 -4.42 -6.91
N LEU A 200 13.59 -5.61 -6.48
CA LEU A 200 12.25 -5.82 -5.91
C LEU A 200 12.25 -5.82 -4.37
N GLU A 201 13.31 -6.29 -3.72
CA GLU A 201 13.37 -6.44 -2.25
C GLU A 201 14.10 -5.28 -1.55
N GLU A 202 15.11 -4.66 -2.18
CA GLU A 202 15.78 -3.50 -1.58
C GLU A 202 14.89 -2.26 -1.54
N ASP A 203 13.88 -2.20 -2.41
CA ASP A 203 12.87 -1.14 -2.42
C ASP A 203 11.73 -1.48 -1.45
N PRO A 204 11.64 -0.78 -0.30
CA PRO A 204 10.67 -1.14 0.74
C PRO A 204 9.22 -0.94 0.32
N ILE A 205 8.96 -0.06 -0.66
CA ILE A 205 7.61 0.24 -1.15
C ILE A 205 7.16 -0.90 -2.05
N VAL A 206 7.99 -1.26 -3.04
CA VAL A 206 7.72 -2.35 -3.97
C VAL A 206 7.58 -3.67 -3.22
N HIS A 207 8.49 -3.98 -2.30
CA HIS A 207 8.44 -5.22 -1.52
C HIS A 207 7.11 -5.40 -0.74
N ARG A 208 6.60 -4.32 -0.13
CA ARG A 208 5.32 -4.36 0.60
C ARG A 208 4.14 -4.68 -0.32
N HIS A 209 4.06 -3.99 -1.46
CA HIS A 209 2.98 -4.22 -2.41
C HIS A 209 3.09 -5.58 -3.08
N LEU A 210 4.30 -6.05 -3.40
CA LEU A 210 4.53 -7.39 -3.94
C LEU A 210 4.17 -8.50 -2.96
N SER A 211 4.40 -8.30 -1.65
CA SER A 211 3.96 -9.24 -0.63
C SER A 211 2.43 -9.36 -0.60
N SER A 212 1.72 -8.22 -0.67
CA SER A 212 0.26 -8.22 -0.78
C SER A 212 -0.24 -8.82 -2.10
N LEU A 213 0.52 -8.64 -3.19
CA LEU A 213 0.20 -9.20 -4.50
C LEU A 213 0.37 -10.72 -4.48
N TYR A 214 1.44 -11.23 -3.87
CA TYR A 214 1.67 -12.66 -3.67
C TYR A 214 0.51 -13.32 -2.93
N ASP A 215 0.07 -12.71 -1.83
CA ASP A 215 -1.09 -13.18 -1.08
C ASP A 215 -2.36 -13.25 -1.94
N THR A 216 -2.60 -12.21 -2.74
CA THR A 216 -3.78 -12.13 -3.63
C THR A 216 -3.69 -13.18 -4.75
N LEU A 217 -2.50 -13.39 -5.33
CA LEU A 217 -2.26 -14.36 -6.38
C LEU A 217 -2.43 -15.80 -5.87
N LEU A 218 -1.91 -16.09 -4.68
CA LEU A 218 -2.07 -17.36 -4.00
C LEU A 218 -3.55 -17.66 -3.75
N GLU A 219 -4.31 -16.67 -3.28
CA GLU A 219 -5.75 -16.81 -3.04
C GLU A 219 -6.53 -17.07 -4.33
N GLN A 220 -6.26 -16.31 -5.40
CA GLN A 220 -6.93 -16.51 -6.68
C GLN A 220 -6.61 -17.89 -7.28
N ASN A 221 -5.37 -18.34 -7.15
CA ASN A 221 -4.96 -19.66 -7.62
C ASN A 221 -5.64 -20.76 -6.79
N LEU A 222 -5.65 -20.63 -5.46
CA LEU A 222 -6.36 -21.55 -4.57
C LEU A 222 -7.85 -21.62 -4.91
N CYS A 223 -8.55 -20.49 -5.04
CA CYS A 223 -9.96 -20.47 -5.40
C CYS A 223 -10.24 -21.24 -6.71
N ARG A 224 -9.41 -21.05 -7.74
CA ARG A 224 -9.56 -21.75 -9.02
C ARG A 224 -9.33 -23.25 -8.90
N LEU A 225 -8.36 -23.67 -8.09
CA LEU A 225 -8.02 -25.08 -7.92
C LEU A 225 -9.09 -25.83 -7.12
N ILE A 226 -9.74 -25.16 -6.18
CA ILE A 226 -10.74 -25.76 -5.31
C ILE A 226 -12.17 -25.70 -5.89
N GLU A 227 -12.47 -24.74 -6.76
CA GLU A 227 -13.80 -24.54 -7.38
C GLU A 227 -14.45 -25.81 -7.98
N PRO A 228 -13.75 -26.71 -8.68
CA PRO A 228 -14.38 -27.90 -9.26
C PRO A 228 -14.61 -29.06 -8.27
N PHE A 229 -14.15 -28.97 -7.02
CA PHE A 229 -14.17 -30.09 -6.06
C PHE A 229 -15.03 -29.78 -4.83
N SER A 230 -15.92 -30.69 -4.44
CA SER A 230 -16.64 -30.60 -3.16
C SER A 230 -15.81 -31.10 -1.98
N ARG A 231 -14.86 -32.01 -2.24
CA ARG A 231 -13.91 -32.53 -1.26
C ARG A 231 -12.58 -32.78 -1.94
N VAL A 232 -11.50 -32.27 -1.34
CA VAL A 232 -10.15 -32.37 -1.90
C VAL A 232 -9.13 -32.57 -0.79
N GLU A 233 -8.13 -33.40 -1.04
CA GLU A 233 -7.01 -33.61 -0.11
C GLU A 233 -6.05 -32.41 -0.16
N ILE A 234 -5.61 -31.94 1.00
CA ILE A 234 -4.71 -30.77 1.10
C ILE A 234 -3.34 -31.10 0.50
N ASP A 235 -2.89 -32.36 0.62
CA ASP A 235 -1.65 -32.85 0.02
C ASP A 235 -1.66 -32.70 -1.50
N TYR A 236 -2.77 -33.04 -2.16
CA TYR A 236 -2.94 -32.87 -3.61
C TYR A 236 -2.89 -31.39 -4.03
N ILE A 237 -3.52 -30.49 -3.26
CA ILE A 237 -3.44 -29.04 -3.52
C ILE A 237 -1.99 -28.55 -3.35
N ALA A 238 -1.30 -29.03 -2.32
CA ALA A 238 0.08 -28.64 -2.02
C ALA A 238 1.06 -29.08 -3.12
N GLU A 239 0.91 -30.31 -3.64
CA GLU A 239 1.69 -30.79 -4.79
C GLU A 239 1.45 -29.93 -6.04
N LEU A 240 0.20 -29.56 -6.30
CA LEU A 240 -0.17 -28.80 -7.49
C LEU A 240 0.35 -27.35 -7.47
N ILE A 241 0.50 -26.76 -6.27
CA ILE A 241 1.02 -25.40 -6.07
C ILE A 241 2.54 -25.41 -5.81
N GLU A 242 3.15 -26.59 -5.62
CA GLU A 242 4.56 -26.78 -5.23
C GLU A 242 4.92 -26.07 -3.91
N LEU A 243 3.97 -25.95 -2.97
CA LEU A 243 4.18 -25.32 -1.66
C LEU A 243 4.01 -26.32 -0.51
N PRO A 244 4.65 -26.10 0.66
CA PRO A 244 4.48 -26.98 1.81
C PRO A 244 3.03 -27.03 2.29
N VAL A 245 2.53 -28.23 2.60
CA VAL A 245 1.16 -28.50 3.10
C VAL A 245 0.76 -27.55 4.23
N LYS A 246 1.66 -27.32 5.19
CA LYS A 246 1.43 -26.41 6.33
C LYS A 246 1.13 -24.96 5.91
N HIS A 247 1.77 -24.49 4.84
CA HIS A 247 1.57 -23.12 4.35
C HIS A 247 0.20 -23.01 3.65
N VAL A 248 -0.14 -24.02 2.83
CA VAL A 248 -1.43 -24.11 2.14
C VAL A 248 -2.58 -24.23 3.14
N GLU A 249 -2.47 -25.10 4.15
CA GLU A 249 -3.46 -25.27 5.21
C GLU A 249 -3.70 -23.95 5.97
N LYS A 250 -2.63 -23.27 6.37
CA LYS A 250 -2.73 -21.97 7.05
C LYS A 250 -3.42 -20.94 6.17
N LYS A 251 -3.09 -20.87 4.88
CA LYS A 251 -3.71 -19.91 3.95
C LYS A 251 -5.19 -20.24 3.71
N LEU A 252 -5.54 -21.51 3.51
CA LEU A 252 -6.94 -21.96 3.39
C LEU A 252 -7.74 -21.62 4.65
N SER A 253 -7.16 -21.82 5.84
CA SER A 253 -7.82 -21.45 7.10
C SER A 253 -8.11 -19.95 7.19
N GLN A 254 -7.17 -19.11 6.74
CA GLN A 254 -7.35 -17.67 6.68
C GLN A 254 -8.45 -17.29 5.66
N MET A 255 -8.49 -17.93 4.49
CA MET A 255 -9.51 -17.67 3.47
C MET A 255 -10.92 -18.05 3.93
N ILE A 256 -11.07 -19.12 4.71
CA ILE A 256 -12.35 -19.52 5.32
C ILE A 256 -12.78 -18.48 6.36
N LEU A 257 -11.86 -18.02 7.23
CA LEU A 257 -12.14 -16.98 8.22
C LEU A 257 -12.51 -15.64 7.57
N ASP A 258 -11.85 -15.28 6.47
CA ASP A 258 -12.13 -14.10 5.66
C ASP A 258 -13.44 -14.24 4.84
N LYS A 259 -14.12 -15.38 4.92
CA LYS A 259 -15.35 -15.71 4.18
C LYS A 259 -15.22 -15.58 2.66
N LYS A 260 -14.05 -15.91 2.11
CA LYS A 260 -13.81 -15.88 0.65
C LYS A 260 -14.46 -17.06 -0.06
N PHE A 261 -14.58 -18.20 0.61
CA PHE A 261 -15.35 -19.34 0.18
C PHE A 261 -15.94 -20.06 1.41
N ALA A 262 -17.03 -20.79 1.23
CA ALA A 262 -17.65 -21.59 2.29
C ALA A 262 -16.99 -22.98 2.35
N GLY A 263 -16.28 -23.27 3.43
CA GLY A 263 -15.64 -24.58 3.60
C GLY A 263 -15.18 -24.83 5.02
N THR A 264 -14.89 -26.09 5.32
CA THR A 264 -14.30 -26.55 6.58
C THR A 264 -13.06 -27.40 6.28
N LEU A 265 -12.01 -27.21 7.09
CA LEU A 265 -10.81 -28.03 7.07
C LEU A 265 -10.97 -29.18 8.07
N ASP A 266 -10.91 -30.42 7.59
CA ASP A 266 -10.83 -31.62 8.42
C ASP A 266 -9.35 -31.99 8.61
N GLN A 267 -8.79 -31.60 9.75
CA GLN A 267 -7.38 -31.88 10.11
C GLN A 267 -7.11 -33.36 10.39
N GLY A 268 -8.14 -34.16 10.71
CA GLY A 268 -7.97 -35.60 10.95
C GLY A 268 -7.81 -36.39 9.66
N ALA A 269 -8.59 -36.03 8.65
CA ALA A 269 -8.54 -36.68 7.33
C ALA A 269 -7.66 -35.93 6.30
N GLY A 270 -7.09 -34.77 6.66
CA GLY A 270 -6.28 -33.95 5.74
C GLY A 270 -7.07 -33.44 4.53
N CYS A 271 -8.37 -33.23 4.68
CA CYS A 271 -9.29 -32.89 3.58
C CYS A 271 -9.89 -31.50 3.76
N LEU A 272 -9.97 -30.75 2.68
CA LEU A 272 -10.82 -29.57 2.56
C LEU A 272 -12.20 -29.99 2.05
N ILE A 273 -13.24 -29.64 2.80
CA ILE A 273 -14.64 -29.82 2.41
C ILE A 273 -15.20 -28.45 2.04
N ILE A 274 -15.70 -28.32 0.82
CA ILE A 274 -16.27 -27.09 0.30
C ILE A 274 -17.79 -27.26 0.30
N PHE A 275 -18.48 -26.27 0.84
CA PHE A 275 -19.93 -26.23 0.81
C PHE A 275 -20.36 -25.33 -0.34
N ASP A 276 -21.40 -25.74 -1.06
CA ASP A 276 -22.14 -24.81 -1.90
C ASP A 276 -22.70 -23.70 -1.01
N ASP A 277 -22.68 -22.47 -1.51
CA ASP A 277 -23.21 -21.32 -0.78
C ASP A 277 -24.62 -21.65 -0.28
N PRO A 278 -24.83 -21.75 1.04
CA PRO A 278 -26.15 -22.07 1.54
C PRO A 278 -27.04 -20.90 1.14
N LYS A 279 -28.02 -21.16 0.27
CA LYS A 279 -29.11 -20.21 0.03
C LYS A 279 -29.71 -19.91 1.39
N ALA A 280 -29.36 -18.76 1.95
CA ALA A 280 -29.90 -18.32 3.21
C ALA A 280 -31.37 -18.03 2.95
N ASP A 281 -32.24 -18.98 3.30
CA ASP A 281 -33.68 -18.77 3.24
C ASP A 281 -33.99 -17.56 4.12
N ALA A 282 -34.42 -16.46 3.50
CA ALA A 282 -34.77 -15.21 4.16
C ALA A 282 -35.84 -15.36 5.26
N ILE A 283 -36.50 -16.53 5.29
CA ILE A 283 -37.49 -16.95 6.28
C ILE A 283 -36.86 -17.10 7.67
N PHE A 284 -35.66 -17.66 7.79
CA PHE A 284 -35.02 -17.91 9.11
C PHE A 284 -34.66 -16.61 9.87
N PRO A 285 -33.98 -15.62 9.26
CA PRO A 285 -33.71 -14.35 9.95
C PRO A 285 -35.01 -13.58 10.23
N ALA A 286 -35.98 -13.59 9.32
CA ALA A 286 -37.29 -12.97 9.54
C ALA A 286 -38.06 -13.63 10.72
N THR A 287 -37.96 -14.95 10.86
CA THR A 287 -38.59 -15.68 11.98
C THR A 287 -37.89 -15.39 13.30
N LEU A 288 -36.56 -15.31 13.31
CA LEU A 288 -35.81 -14.89 14.51
C LEU A 288 -36.16 -13.45 14.92
N GLU A 289 -36.33 -12.56 13.96
CA GLU A 289 -36.74 -11.18 14.22
C GLU A 289 -38.17 -11.11 14.77
N THR A 290 -39.12 -11.87 14.23
CA THR A 290 -40.48 -11.92 14.77
C THR A 290 -40.53 -12.50 16.18
N ILE A 291 -39.77 -13.57 16.47
CA ILE A 291 -39.64 -14.12 17.83
C ILE A 291 -39.08 -13.06 18.79
N THR A 292 -38.05 -12.33 18.37
CA THR A 292 -37.45 -11.26 19.19
C THR A 292 -38.44 -10.12 19.45
N ASN A 293 -39.21 -9.74 18.43
CA ASN A 293 -40.23 -8.70 18.54
C ASN A 293 -41.40 -9.15 19.44
N MET A 294 -41.82 -10.41 19.36
CA MET A 294 -42.82 -10.97 20.28
C MET A 294 -42.34 -10.95 21.73
N GLY A 295 -41.07 -11.27 21.99
CA GLY A 295 -40.47 -11.15 23.33
C GLY A 295 -40.57 -9.72 23.88
N LYS A 296 -40.20 -8.71 23.09
CA LYS A 296 -40.33 -7.29 23.46
C LYS A 296 -41.78 -6.89 23.75
N VAL A 297 -42.74 -7.42 22.99
CA VAL A 297 -44.17 -7.16 23.21
C VAL A 297 -44.62 -7.76 24.55
N VAL A 298 -44.23 -8.99 24.87
CA VAL A 298 -44.54 -9.64 26.15
C VAL A 298 -43.98 -8.83 27.32
N ASP A 299 -42.72 -8.39 27.25
CA ASP A 299 -42.10 -7.56 28.29
C ASP A 299 -42.84 -6.23 28.45
N SER A 300 -43.24 -5.60 27.35
CA SER A 300 -44.01 -4.35 27.38
C SER A 300 -45.39 -4.51 28.00
N LEU A 301 -46.04 -5.65 27.77
CA LEU A 301 -47.34 -5.99 28.36
C LEU A 301 -47.21 -6.24 29.86
N TYR A 302 -46.16 -6.92 30.30
CA TYR A 302 -45.88 -7.14 31.71
C TYR A 302 -45.62 -5.82 32.47
N LEU A 303 -44.84 -4.91 31.88
CA LEU A 303 -44.61 -3.57 32.44
C LEU A 303 -45.90 -2.73 32.50
N ARG A 304 -46.76 -2.84 31.49
CA ARG A 304 -48.06 -2.14 31.48
C ARG A 304 -49.03 -2.72 32.50
N SER A 305 -49.11 -4.04 32.66
CA SER A 305 -49.97 -4.66 33.67
C SER A 305 -49.50 -4.32 35.09
N ALA A 306 -48.20 -4.33 35.34
CA ALA A 306 -47.62 -3.92 36.62
C ALA A 306 -47.95 -2.45 36.97
N LYS A 307 -48.00 -1.56 35.98
CA LYS A 307 -48.43 -0.16 36.16
C LYS A 307 -49.92 0.02 36.43
N ILE A 308 -50.76 -0.92 36.02
CA ILE A 308 -52.22 -0.86 36.22
C ILE A 308 -52.61 -1.49 37.57
N MET A 309 -51.78 -2.39 38.11
CA MET A 309 -51.98 -3.03 39.42
C MET A 309 -51.45 -2.23 40.62
N ALA A 310 -50.74 -1.11 40.38
CA ALA A 310 -50.27 -0.17 41.39
C ALA A 310 -51.16 1.09 41.42
#